data_AF-A0AAD2PSK6-F1
#
_entry.id   AF-A0AAD2PSK6-F1
#
_cell.length_a   1.000
_cell.length_b   1.000
_cell.length_c   1.000
_cell.angle_alpha   90.00
_cell.angle_beta   90.00
_cell.angle_gamma   90.00
#
_symmetry.space_group_name_H-M   'P 1'
#
loop_
_entity.id
_entity.type
_entity.pdbx_description
1 polymer ?
#
loop_
_entity_poly.entity_id
_entity_poly.type
_entity_poly.pdbx_seq_one_letter_code
_entity_poly.pdbx_strand_id
1 'polypeptide(L)'
;MMEKEIILKDFYDAFTKGDFKKMNSLYDKSIVFNDPIFKDLNHKQVTTMWKSLLSNKKESKFEVSYEFLNENDYLFVRWTATYLFGQKRRKVINV
;
A
#
# COMPACT_ATOMS: atom_id res chain seq x y z
N MET A 1 3.12 3.55 21.42
CA MET A 1 2.30 3.51 20.20
C MET A 1 0.96 2.91 20.53
N MET A 2 -0.12 3.52 20.05
CA MET A 2 -1.47 2.96 20.14
C MET A 2 -1.61 1.73 19.23
N GLU A 3 -2.58 0.86 19.48
CA GLU A 3 -2.80 -0.37 18.69
C GLU A 3 -2.94 -0.08 17.18
N LYS A 4 -3.68 0.97 16.83
CA LYS A 4 -3.87 1.39 15.43
C LYS A 4 -2.58 1.82 14.74
N GLU A 5 -1.65 2.46 15.47
CA GLU A 5 -0.34 2.86 14.94
C GLU A 5 0.54 1.65 14.65
N ILE A 6 0.46 0.61 15.50
CA ILE A 6 1.18 -0.64 15.29
C ILE A 6 0.69 -1.33 14.01
N ILE A 7 -0.63 -1.39 13.79
CA ILE A 7 -1.23 -1.97 12.59
C ILE A 7 -0.76 -1.23 11.33
N LEU A 8 -0.79 0.10 11.34
CA LEU A 8 -0.30 0.90 10.20
C LEU A 8 1.20 0.70 9.99
N LYS A 9 2.00 0.69 11.06
CA LYS A 9 3.45 0.45 10.96
C LYS A 9 3.73 -0.91 10.34
N ASP A 10 3.04 -1.95 10.78
CA ASP A 10 3.14 -3.29 10.21
C ASP A 10 2.75 -3.30 8.71
N PHE A 11 1.71 -2.56 8.33
CA PHE A 11 1.27 -2.45 6.95
C PHE A 11 2.33 -1.81 6.06
N TYR A 12 2.85 -0.65 6.47
CA TYR A 12 3.84 0.07 5.66
C TYR A 12 5.23 -0.58 5.69
N ASP A 13 5.62 -1.23 6.79
CA ASP A 13 6.81 -2.09 6.83
C ASP A 13 6.69 -3.28 5.88
N ALA A 14 5.51 -3.91 5.81
CA ALA A 14 5.25 -4.94 4.82
C ALA A 14 5.28 -4.38 3.39
N PHE A 15 4.78 -3.16 3.19
CA PHE A 15 4.75 -2.51 1.89
C PHE A 15 6.16 -2.20 1.36
N THR A 16 7.06 -1.67 2.20
CA THR A 16 8.48 -1.48 1.82
C THR A 16 9.17 -2.80 1.46
N LYS A 17 8.78 -3.90 2.11
CA LYS A 17 9.27 -5.25 1.81
C LYS A 17 8.59 -5.87 0.58
N GLY A 18 7.46 -5.33 0.12
CA GLY A 18 6.64 -5.90 -0.95
C GLY A 18 5.87 -7.14 -0.52
N ASP A 19 5.63 -7.31 0.79
CA ASP A 19 4.89 -8.42 1.36
C ASP A 19 3.39 -8.15 1.31
N PHE A 20 2.81 -8.36 0.12
CA PHE A 20 1.37 -8.20 -0.08
C PHE A 20 0.54 -9.14 0.80
N LYS A 21 1.08 -10.30 1.24
CA LYS A 21 0.34 -11.24 2.09
C LYS A 21 0.13 -10.63 3.48
N LYS A 22 1.19 -10.07 4.06
CA LYS A 22 1.10 -9.35 5.34
C LYS A 22 0.22 -8.11 5.20
N MET A 23 0.38 -7.30 4.16
CA MET A 23 -0.51 -6.15 3.90
C MET A 23 -1.99 -6.57 3.85
N ASN A 24 -2.30 -7.60 3.06
CA ASN A 24 -3.67 -8.09 2.89
C ASN A 24 -4.28 -8.65 4.18
N SER A 25 -3.45 -9.23 5.07
CA SER A 25 -3.92 -9.75 6.37
C SER A 25 -4.36 -8.68 7.36
N LEU A 26 -3.99 -7.42 7.13
CA LEU A 26 -4.30 -6.29 8.00
C LEU A 26 -5.60 -5.55 7.60
N TYR A 27 -6.23 -5.93 6.48
CA TYR A 27 -7.52 -5.38 6.09
C TYR A 27 -8.68 -6.08 6.78
N ASP A 28 -9.67 -5.29 7.20
CA ASP A 28 -10.96 -5.83 7.61
C ASP A 28 -11.77 -6.31 6.39
N LYS A 29 -12.58 -7.36 6.55
CA LYS A 29 -13.40 -7.92 5.45
C LYS A 29 -14.46 -6.95 4.93
N SER A 30 -14.87 -5.97 5.74
CA SER A 30 -15.84 -4.93 5.41
C SER A 30 -15.20 -3.65 4.86
N ILE A 31 -13.88 -3.63 4.61
CA ILE A 31 -13.19 -2.44 4.12
C ILE A 31 -13.78 -1.90 2.81
N VAL A 32 -13.87 -0.58 2.74
CA VAL A 32 -14.06 0.19 1.51
C VAL A 32 -12.80 1.01 1.28
N PHE A 33 -12.06 0.69 0.23
CA PHE A 33 -10.83 1.38 -0.14
C PHE A 33 -11.08 2.39 -1.25
N ASN A 34 -10.48 3.57 -1.09
CA ASN A 34 -10.57 4.68 -2.03
C ASN A 34 -9.19 5.32 -2.21
N ASP A 35 -8.83 5.61 -3.46
CA ASP A 35 -7.74 6.50 -3.85
C ASP A 35 -8.21 7.41 -5.01
N PRO A 36 -7.36 8.27 -5.59
CA PRO A 36 -7.77 9.13 -6.71
C PRO A 36 -8.23 8.40 -7.99
N ILE A 37 -7.78 7.16 -8.23
CA ILE A 37 -8.04 6.36 -9.44
C ILE A 37 -9.07 5.26 -9.16
N PHE A 38 -8.94 4.54 -8.05
CA PHE A 38 -9.78 3.44 -7.64
C PHE A 38 -10.77 3.91 -6.57
N LYS A 39 -12.05 3.73 -6.83
CA LYS A 39 -13.14 4.06 -5.90
C LYS A 39 -13.87 2.80 -5.47
N ASP A 40 -14.28 2.79 -4.20
CA ASP A 40 -15.14 1.78 -3.58
C ASP A 40 -14.68 0.33 -3.78
N LEU A 41 -13.37 0.10 -3.68
CA LEU A 41 -12.85 -1.26 -3.74
C LEU A 41 -13.20 -2.01 -2.45
N ASN A 42 -13.88 -3.14 -2.60
CA ASN A 42 -14.11 -4.07 -1.49
C ASN A 42 -12.82 -4.83 -1.13
N HIS A 43 -12.85 -5.56 -0.02
CA HIS A 43 -11.74 -6.39 0.46
C HIS A 43 -11.08 -7.25 -0.64
N LYS A 44 -11.86 -7.94 -1.48
CA LYS A 44 -11.30 -8.80 -2.54
C LYS A 44 -10.58 -7.98 -3.62
N GLN A 45 -11.12 -6.82 -3.97
CA GLN A 45 -10.54 -5.96 -5.01
C GLN A 45 -9.25 -5.30 -4.51
N VAL A 46 -9.25 -4.69 -3.32
CA VAL A 46 -8.04 -4.03 -2.77
C VAL A 46 -6.90 -5.03 -2.52
N THR A 47 -7.21 -6.23 -2.02
CA THR A 47 -6.18 -7.26 -1.79
C THR A 47 -5.60 -7.82 -3.09
N THR A 48 -6.43 -7.91 -4.14
CA THR A 48 -5.97 -8.29 -5.49
C THR A 48 -5.11 -7.20 -6.11
N MET A 49 -5.45 -5.94 -5.93
CA MET A 49 -4.66 -4.79 -6.37
C MET A 49 -3.25 -4.83 -5.79
N TRP A 50 -3.12 -4.97 -4.46
CA TRP A 50 -1.80 -5.06 -3.81
C TRP A 50 -0.99 -6.27 -4.27
N LYS A 51 -1.64 -7.44 -4.38
CA LYS A 51 -0.99 -8.63 -4.94
C LYS A 51 -0.45 -8.35 -6.33
N SER A 52 -1.25 -7.77 -7.23
CA SER A 52 -0.83 -7.48 -8.60
C SER A 52 0.32 -6.46 -8.65
N LEU A 53 0.27 -5.41 -7.82
CA LEU A 53 1.28 -4.37 -7.78
C LEU A 53 2.65 -4.92 -7.33
N LEU A 54 2.64 -5.84 -6.36
CA LEU A 54 3.84 -6.31 -5.68
C LEU A 54 4.36 -7.66 -6.17
N SER A 55 3.60 -8.42 -6.97
CA SER A 55 4.00 -9.77 -7.43
C SER A 55 5.34 -9.80 -8.17
N ASN A 56 5.70 -8.73 -8.87
CA ASN A 56 6.93 -8.64 -9.66
C ASN A 56 7.92 -7.59 -9.11
N LYS A 57 7.98 -7.40 -7.78
CA LYS A 57 8.78 -6.35 -7.10
C LYS A 57 10.19 -6.16 -7.65
N LYS A 58 10.94 -7.25 -7.85
CA LYS A 58 12.33 -7.24 -8.34
C LYS A 58 12.41 -6.67 -9.75
N GLU A 59 11.57 -7.17 -10.64
CA GLU A 59 11.55 -6.74 -12.03
C GLU A 59 11.09 -5.29 -12.13
N SER A 60 10.03 -4.90 -11.41
CA SER A 60 9.49 -3.54 -11.46
C SER A 60 10.36 -2.49 -10.75
N LYS A 61 11.46 -2.89 -10.10
CA LYS A 61 12.30 -1.99 -9.27
C LYS A 61 11.45 -1.22 -8.26
N PHE A 62 10.55 -1.93 -7.60
CA PHE A 62 9.57 -1.32 -6.71
C PHE A 62 10.21 -0.87 -5.40
N GLU A 63 10.14 0.43 -5.13
CA GLU A 63 10.68 1.08 -3.94
C GLU A 63 9.57 1.90 -3.27
N VAL A 64 9.54 1.89 -1.93
CA VAL A 64 8.58 2.65 -1.13
C VAL A 64 9.29 3.34 0.02
N SER A 65 8.93 4.59 0.25
CA SER A 65 9.18 5.31 1.50
C SER A 65 7.85 5.71 2.15
N TYR A 66 7.85 5.86 3.46
CA TYR A 66 6.69 6.36 4.18
C TYR A 66 7.10 7.10 5.46
N GLU A 67 6.24 8.00 5.91
CA GLU A 67 6.35 8.70 7.19
C GLU A 67 4.96 8.86 7.82
N PHE A 68 4.91 8.74 9.15
CA PHE A 68 3.71 9.04 9.92
C PHE A 68 3.56 10.56 10.06
N LEU A 69 2.33 11.04 9.90
CA LEU A 69 1.98 12.43 10.16
C LEU A 69 1.20 12.48 11.49
N ASN A 70 1.62 13.34 12.39
CA ASN A 70 0.94 13.58 13.67
C ASN A 70 -0.17 14.61 13.45
N GLU A 71 -1.33 14.15 13.00
CA GLU A 71 -2.47 15.04 12.73
C GLU A 71 -3.74 14.53 13.43
N ASN A 72 -4.14 15.21 14.51
CA ASN A 72 -5.43 15.06 15.18
C ASN A 72 -5.77 13.61 15.62
N ASP A 73 -7.05 13.25 15.59
CA ASP A 73 -7.61 11.96 16.02
C ASP A 73 -7.48 10.83 14.97
N TYR A 74 -6.91 11.13 13.81
CA TYR A 74 -6.74 10.19 12.72
C TYR A 74 -5.26 9.86 12.53
N LEU A 75 -5.00 8.65 12.02
CA LEU A 75 -3.64 8.26 11.67
C LEU A 75 -3.43 8.49 10.19
N PHE A 76 -2.48 9.37 9.89
CA PHE A 76 -2.11 9.73 8.53
C PHE A 76 -0.72 9.21 8.22
N VAL A 77 -0.56 8.68 7.01
CA VAL A 77 0.73 8.23 6.50
C VAL A 77 0.94 8.84 5.13
N ARG A 78 2.04 9.57 4.97
CA ARG A 78 2.52 9.98 3.66
C ARG A 78 3.42 8.87 3.15
N TRP A 79 3.20 8.41 1.92
CA TRP A 79 4.03 7.40 1.30
C TRP A 79 4.32 7.76 -0.15
N THR A 80 5.40 7.20 -0.68
CA THR A 80 5.73 7.35 -2.09
C THR A 80 6.22 6.01 -2.60
N ALA A 81 5.56 5.47 -3.62
CA ALA A 81 6.01 4.26 -4.31
C ALA A 81 6.53 4.61 -5.70
N THR A 82 7.70 4.08 -6.07
CA THR A 82 8.24 4.19 -7.42
C THR A 82 8.43 2.81 -8.04
N TYR A 83 8.02 2.66 -9.29
CA TYR A 83 8.11 1.38 -9.99
C TYR A 83 8.01 1.53 -11.50
N LEU A 84 8.39 0.47 -12.23
CA LEU A 84 8.29 0.36 -13.68
C LEU A 84 7.04 -0.44 -14.04
N PHE A 85 6.13 0.19 -14.79
CA PHE A 85 4.82 -0.36 -15.14
C PHE A 85 4.71 -0.75 -16.62
N GLY A 86 4.12 -1.92 -16.86
CA GLY A 86 3.80 -2.44 -18.18
C GLY A 86 5.02 -2.85 -19.01
N GLN A 87 4.77 -3.35 -20.22
CA GLN A 87 5.82 -3.84 -21.14
C GLN A 87 6.82 -2.75 -21.52
N LYS A 88 6.35 -1.50 -21.66
CA LYS A 88 7.20 -0.33 -21.99
C LYS A 88 8.04 0.19 -20.81
N ARG A 89 7.99 -0.47 -19.65
CA ARG A 89 8.78 -0.11 -18.45
C ARG A 89 8.63 1.36 -18.07
N ARG A 90 7.41 1.90 -18.13
CA ARG A 90 7.15 3.31 -17.80
C ARG A 90 7.38 3.54 -16.32
N LYS A 91 8.18 4.55 -15.96
CA LYS A 91 8.36 4.94 -14.57
C LYS A 91 7.07 5.54 -14.03
N VAL A 92 6.59 5.00 -12.92
CA VAL A 92 5.43 5.49 -12.17
C VAL A 92 5.92 5.94 -10.80
N ILE A 93 5.37 7.06 -10.34
CA ILE A 93 5.52 7.57 -8.98
C ILE A 93 4.10 7.71 -8.45
N ASN A 94 3.77 6.96 -7.39
CA ASN A 94 2.50 7.01 -6.70
C ASN A 94 2.73 7.72 -5.36
N VAL A 95 1.97 8.79 -5.09
CA VAL A 95 2.12 9.72 -3.96
C VAL A 95 0.78 9.98 -3.28
#